data_AF-A0A6C0I8T2-F1
#
_entry.id   AF-A0A6C0I8T2-F1
#
_cell.length_a   1.000
_cell.length_b   1.000
_cell.length_c   1.000
_cell.angle_alpha   90.00
_cell.angle_beta   90.00
_cell.angle_gamma   90.00
#
_symmetry.space_group_name_H-M   'P 1'
#
loop_
_entity.id
_entity.type
_entity.pdbx_description
1 polymer ?
#
loop_
_entity_poly.entity_id
_entity_poly.type
_entity_poly.pdbx_seq_one_letter_code
_entity_poly.pdbx_strand_id
1 'polypeptide(L)'
;MDDKVIKINLTIFQNRYNNIIEVPENIISKAENLKKSCNCFNSFYDPKMIWEKKLFNKKEKHAINNANGNNSSSSVNNKSRVHIIIPDFSDISNTKRTLIGYLNKLTIKNKEVIYEKIKDIIHNNSTEEVFLIIWSYIKATEAAKGTEAAKGTGGMGVSDSDNIYVKLLEYFDADFLNCTINKFWENYKNNKEWLPPKYIFDNNLLLLNNEYELYCDYIKWKKGIHNLNTLWVKYKPNDIPLLLNDIYEYMMNCINNPTIHKYIIDIFMEQILKILKNYNDTSIIDKIKRLDIKTFESSTKFLIYNIIEK
;
A
#
# COMPACT_ATOMS: atom_id res chain seq x y z
N MET A 1 29.13 -34.86 23.74
CA MET A 1 30.20 -34.98 22.74
C MET A 1 30.48 -33.58 22.27
N ASP A 2 31.71 -33.09 22.48
CA ASP A 2 32.09 -31.72 22.11
C ASP A 2 32.12 -31.58 20.59
N ASP A 3 31.10 -30.93 20.03
CA ASP A 3 31.09 -30.49 18.64
C ASP A 3 32.11 -29.35 18.49
N LYS A 4 33.36 -29.73 18.24
CA LYS A 4 34.40 -28.81 17.76
C LYS A 4 33.94 -28.25 16.41
N VAL A 5 33.35 -27.06 16.44
CA VAL A 5 33.04 -26.30 15.23
C VAL A 5 34.35 -26.00 14.50
N ILE A 6 34.62 -26.74 13.43
CA ILE A 6 35.78 -26.52 12.57
C ILE A 6 35.50 -25.27 11.74
N LYS A 7 36.14 -24.15 12.08
CA LYS A 7 36.12 -22.94 11.26
C LYS A 7 37.05 -23.13 10.07
N ILE A 8 36.47 -23.29 8.87
CA ILE A 8 37.23 -23.33 7.62
C ILE A 8 37.32 -21.90 7.08
N ASN A 9 38.51 -21.48 6.66
CA ASN A 9 38.72 -20.19 6.02
C ASN A 9 37.98 -20.13 4.67
N LEU A 10 37.27 -19.01 4.41
CA LEU A 10 36.40 -18.84 3.25
C LEU A 10 37.13 -19.06 1.90
N THR A 11 38.38 -18.62 1.80
CA THR A 11 39.17 -18.74 0.58
C THR A 11 39.52 -20.21 0.30
N ILE A 12 39.80 -20.98 1.35
CA ILE A 12 40.05 -22.43 1.26
C ILE A 12 38.78 -23.16 0.83
N PHE A 13 37.63 -22.76 1.37
CA PHE A 13 36.34 -23.32 0.98
C PHE A 13 36.03 -23.04 -0.50
N GLN A 14 36.16 -21.79 -0.95
CA GLN A 14 35.89 -21.40 -2.34
C GLN A 14 36.82 -22.12 -3.32
N ASN A 15 38.12 -22.19 -3.03
CA ASN A 15 39.06 -22.92 -3.88
C ASN A 15 38.74 -24.42 -3.95
N ARG A 16 38.31 -25.04 -2.85
CA ARG A 16 37.89 -26.45 -2.89
C ARG A 16 36.60 -26.61 -3.67
N TYR A 17 35.61 -25.75 -3.43
CA TYR A 17 34.31 -25.79 -4.10
C TYR A 17 34.42 -25.65 -5.62
N ASN A 18 35.21 -24.67 -6.09
CA ASN A 18 35.41 -24.42 -7.52
C ASN A 18 36.20 -25.52 -8.25
N ASN A 19 36.87 -26.41 -7.50
CA ASN A 19 37.65 -27.52 -8.04
C ASN A 19 36.98 -28.89 -7.85
N ILE A 20 35.69 -28.93 -7.44
CA ILE A 20 34.92 -30.18 -7.39
C ILE A 20 34.45 -30.51 -8.81
N ILE A 21 35.07 -31.51 -9.43
CA ILE A 21 34.74 -31.99 -10.78
C ILE A 21 33.63 -33.06 -10.72
N GLU A 22 33.64 -33.91 -9.69
CA GLU A 22 32.62 -34.91 -9.42
C GLU A 22 32.23 -34.92 -7.94
N VAL A 23 30.93 -34.91 -7.67
CA VAL A 23 30.40 -35.00 -6.30
C VAL A 23 30.25 -36.48 -5.94
N PRO A 24 30.84 -36.96 -4.83
CA PRO A 24 30.70 -38.34 -4.39
C PRO A 24 29.23 -38.79 -4.25
N GLU A 25 28.90 -39.99 -4.73
CA GLU A 25 27.53 -40.54 -4.74
C GLU A 25 26.87 -40.60 -3.36
N ASN A 26 27.66 -40.82 -2.30
CA ASN A 26 27.16 -40.83 -0.93
C ASN A 26 26.61 -39.45 -0.49
N ILE A 27 27.19 -38.35 -1.00
CA ILE A 27 26.70 -36.99 -0.74
C ILE A 27 25.43 -36.72 -1.55
N ILE A 28 25.38 -37.18 -2.81
CA ILE A 28 24.19 -37.07 -3.67
C ILE A 28 23.01 -37.82 -3.05
N SER A 29 23.23 -39.09 -2.65
CA SER A 29 22.23 -39.92 -1.97
C SER A 29 21.73 -39.27 -0.67
N LYS A 30 22.65 -38.69 0.12
CA LYS A 30 22.27 -37.98 1.35
C LYS A 30 21.45 -36.73 1.08
N ALA A 31 21.79 -35.98 0.03
CA ALA A 31 21.03 -34.81 -0.40
C ALA A 31 19.62 -35.18 -0.90
N GLU A 32 19.48 -36.28 -1.66
CA GLU A 32 18.18 -36.79 -2.08
C GLU A 32 17.34 -37.29 -0.91
N ASN A 33 17.96 -37.99 0.03
CA ASN A 33 17.28 -38.41 1.26
C ASN A 33 16.79 -37.20 2.05
N LEU A 34 17.60 -36.15 2.19
CA LEU A 34 17.18 -34.90 2.84
C LEU A 34 16.04 -34.20 2.10
N LYS A 35 16.06 -34.16 0.76
CA LYS A 35 14.95 -33.61 -0.04
C LYS A 35 13.66 -34.41 0.13
N LYS A 36 13.75 -35.74 0.27
CA LYS A 36 12.60 -36.62 0.49
C LYS A 36 12.07 -36.55 1.93
N SER A 37 12.95 -36.41 2.91
CA SER A 37 12.57 -36.40 4.34
C SER A 37 12.19 -35.03 4.87
N CYS A 38 12.68 -33.95 4.27
CA CYS A 38 12.53 -32.59 4.77
C CYS A 38 11.95 -31.66 3.70
N ASN A 39 10.64 -31.41 3.79
CA ASN A 39 9.90 -30.55 2.85
C ASN A 39 10.47 -29.12 2.68
N CYS A 40 11.24 -28.62 3.66
CA CYS A 40 11.88 -27.31 3.59
C CYS A 40 12.97 -27.19 2.50
N PHE A 41 13.48 -28.30 1.96
CA PHE A 41 14.43 -28.29 0.84
C PHE A 41 13.75 -28.33 -0.54
N ASN A 42 12.42 -28.49 -0.58
CA ASN A 42 11.62 -28.49 -1.81
C ASN A 42 10.86 -27.18 -2.04
N SER A 43 10.86 -26.25 -1.07
CA SER A 43 10.09 -25.02 -1.21
C SER A 43 10.89 -23.95 -1.97
N PHE A 44 10.54 -23.74 -3.24
CA PHE A 44 10.69 -22.43 -3.86
C PHE A 44 9.77 -21.44 -3.13
N TYR A 45 10.23 -20.21 -2.93
CA TYR A 45 9.47 -19.15 -2.26
C TYR A 45 8.10 -18.96 -2.94
N ASP A 46 7.03 -19.39 -2.27
CA ASP A 46 5.65 -19.24 -2.73
C ASP A 46 4.93 -18.21 -1.84
N PRO A 47 4.33 -17.15 -2.40
CA PRO A 47 3.41 -16.25 -1.68
C PRO A 47 2.33 -16.99 -0.86
N LYS A 48 1.90 -18.19 -1.27
CA LYS A 48 1.00 -19.06 -0.48
C LYS A 48 1.61 -19.46 0.87
N MET A 49 2.93 -19.64 0.98
CA MET A 49 3.58 -19.93 2.26
C MET A 49 3.47 -18.77 3.27
N ILE A 50 3.37 -17.51 2.82
CA ILE A 50 3.12 -16.37 3.72
C ILE A 50 1.70 -16.44 4.27
N TRP A 51 0.73 -16.83 3.44
CA TRP A 51 -0.66 -17.02 3.85
C TRP A 51 -0.79 -18.19 4.83
N GLU A 52 -0.17 -19.33 4.52
CA GLU A 52 -0.11 -20.49 5.42
C GLU A 52 0.57 -20.14 6.75
N LYS A 53 1.65 -19.33 6.73
CA LYS A 53 2.29 -18.81 7.95
C LYS A 53 1.35 -17.91 8.77
N LYS A 54 0.55 -17.05 8.13
CA LYS A 54 -0.47 -16.26 8.82
C LYS A 54 -1.55 -17.16 9.43
N LEU A 55 -1.98 -18.19 8.71
CA LEU A 55 -2.94 -19.19 9.19
C LEU A 55 -2.39 -19.98 10.39
N PHE A 56 -1.12 -20.40 10.32
CA PHE A 56 -0.43 -21.16 11.36
C PHE A 56 -0.28 -20.34 12.64
N ASN A 57 0.18 -19.08 12.53
CA ASN A 57 0.28 -18.16 13.68
C ASN A 57 -1.10 -17.85 14.29
N LYS A 58 -2.17 -17.84 13.49
CA LYS A 58 -3.55 -17.66 13.99
C LYS A 58 -4.00 -18.89 14.78
N LYS A 59 -3.75 -20.10 14.27
CA LYS A 59 -4.04 -21.37 14.97
C LYS A 59 -3.25 -21.52 16.27
N GLU A 60 -1.98 -21.13 16.27
CA GLU A 60 -1.10 -21.18 17.47
C GLU A 60 -1.59 -20.23 18.58
N LYS A 61 -2.04 -19.01 18.23
CA LYS A 61 -2.68 -18.09 19.18
C LYS A 61 -3.99 -18.62 19.77
N HIS A 62 -4.81 -19.30 18.99
CA HIS A 62 -6.05 -19.92 19.49
C HIS A 62 -5.78 -21.11 20.42
N ALA A 63 -4.72 -21.89 20.15
CA ALA A 63 -4.32 -22.99 21.02
C ALA A 63 -3.77 -22.51 22.38
N ILE A 64 -3.03 -21.40 22.41
CA ILE A 64 -2.49 -20.80 23.65
C ILE A 64 -3.61 -20.22 24.54
N ASN A 65 -4.63 -19.60 23.93
CA ASN A 65 -5.74 -19.02 24.69
C ASN A 65 -6.65 -20.08 25.34
N ASN A 66 -6.75 -21.28 24.76
CA ASN A 66 -7.50 -22.38 25.36
C ASN A 66 -6.71 -23.14 26.45
N ALA A 67 -5.39 -22.93 26.55
CA ALA A 67 -4.53 -23.58 27.54
C ALA A 67 -4.33 -22.75 28.83
N ASN A 68 -4.72 -21.48 28.85
CA ASN A 68 -4.56 -20.59 30.02
C ASN A 68 -5.67 -20.72 31.08
N GLY A 69 -6.21 -21.94 31.22
CA GLY A 69 -7.05 -22.35 32.34
C GLY A 69 -6.30 -23.26 33.32
N ASN A 70 -5.02 -23.02 33.61
CA ASN A 70 -4.38 -23.37 34.89
C ASN A 70 -2.91 -22.94 34.96
N ASN A 71 -2.51 -22.47 36.15
CA ASN A 71 -1.20 -21.96 36.51
C ASN A 71 -0.03 -22.89 36.12
N SER A 72 0.99 -22.35 35.45
CA SER A 72 2.39 -22.43 35.90
C SER A 72 3.32 -21.72 34.91
N SER A 73 4.21 -20.90 35.47
CA SER A 73 5.32 -20.24 34.81
C SER A 73 6.28 -21.27 34.21
N SER A 74 6.17 -21.54 32.92
CA SER A 74 7.27 -22.08 32.12
C SER A 74 7.19 -21.47 30.72
N SER A 75 8.22 -20.72 30.34
CA SER A 75 8.36 -20.16 29.00
C SER A 75 8.50 -21.30 28.00
N VAL A 76 7.40 -21.70 27.37
CA VAL A 76 7.42 -22.64 26.26
C VAL A 76 8.23 -21.99 25.13
N ASN A 77 9.46 -22.47 24.96
CA ASN A 77 10.35 -22.07 23.90
C ASN A 77 9.66 -22.29 22.54
N ASN A 78 9.36 -21.18 21.86
CA ASN A 78 8.80 -21.07 20.51
C ASN A 78 9.65 -21.83 19.46
N LYS A 79 9.54 -23.16 19.41
CA LYS A 79 10.29 -24.01 18.45
C LYS A 79 9.64 -24.12 17.06
N SER A 80 8.47 -23.53 16.83
CA SER A 80 7.67 -23.67 15.61
C SER A 80 7.46 -22.36 14.83
N ARG A 81 8.33 -21.36 15.00
CA ARG A 81 8.23 -20.15 14.16
C ARG A 81 8.68 -20.46 12.75
N VAL A 82 7.76 -20.33 11.78
CA VAL A 82 8.10 -20.40 10.36
C VAL A 82 9.11 -19.29 10.05
N HIS A 83 10.35 -19.65 9.73
CA HIS A 83 11.37 -18.71 9.29
C HIS A 83 11.19 -18.47 7.79
N ILE A 84 11.12 -17.20 7.38
CA ILE A 84 11.19 -16.85 5.96
C ILE A 84 12.68 -16.81 5.63
N ILE A 85 13.14 -17.76 4.83
CA ILE A 85 14.48 -17.71 4.26
C ILE A 85 14.40 -16.76 3.07
N ILE A 86 15.21 -15.71 3.11
CA ILE A 86 15.29 -14.72 2.04
C ILE A 86 16.52 -15.12 1.21
N PRO A 87 16.34 -15.58 -0.04
CA PRO A 87 17.46 -16.07 -0.85
C PRO A 87 18.30 -14.94 -1.46
N ASP A 88 17.78 -13.71 -1.48
CA ASP A 88 18.45 -12.54 -2.04
C ASP A 88 19.03 -11.63 -0.94
N PHE A 89 20.35 -11.63 -0.84
CA PHE A 89 21.15 -10.83 0.10
C PHE A 89 21.84 -9.63 -0.55
N SER A 90 21.46 -9.27 -1.78
CA SER A 90 22.00 -8.08 -2.44
C SER A 90 21.77 -6.81 -1.61
N ASP A 91 22.64 -5.83 -1.76
CA ASP A 91 22.50 -4.53 -1.09
C ASP A 91 21.20 -3.82 -1.49
N ILE A 92 20.71 -4.06 -2.70
CA ILE A 92 19.42 -3.57 -3.19
C ILE A 92 18.27 -4.23 -2.38
N SER A 93 18.28 -5.55 -2.21
CA SER A 93 17.30 -6.26 -1.37
C SER A 93 17.35 -5.80 0.09
N ASN A 94 18.55 -5.57 0.64
CA ASN A 94 18.74 -5.05 1.99
C ASN A 94 18.14 -3.64 2.13
N THR A 95 18.42 -2.75 1.19
CA THR A 95 17.88 -1.39 1.15
C THR A 95 16.36 -1.39 1.07
N LYS A 96 15.77 -2.18 0.17
CA LYS A 96 14.30 -2.32 0.04
C LYS A 96 13.65 -2.77 1.35
N ARG A 97 14.19 -3.82 1.97
CA ARG A 97 13.66 -4.35 3.24
C ARG A 97 13.79 -3.36 4.38
N THR A 98 14.91 -2.64 4.44
CA THR A 98 15.16 -1.63 5.47
C THR A 98 14.19 -0.46 5.32
N LEU A 99 14.00 0.03 4.08
CA LEU A 99 13.03 1.07 3.76
C LEU A 99 11.60 0.65 4.14
N ILE A 100 11.15 -0.52 3.71
CA ILE A 100 9.83 -1.08 4.08
C ILE A 100 9.71 -1.19 5.61
N GLY A 101 10.77 -1.60 6.29
CA GLY A 101 10.83 -1.68 7.75
C GLY A 101 10.64 -0.32 8.43
N TYR A 102 11.19 0.76 7.88
CA TYR A 102 10.99 2.11 8.38
C TYR A 102 9.61 2.67 8.04
N LEU A 103 9.13 2.47 6.82
CA LEU A 103 7.79 2.89 6.39
C LEU A 103 6.70 2.25 7.26
N ASN A 104 6.79 0.95 7.57
CA ASN A 104 5.85 0.27 8.46
C ASN A 104 5.85 0.81 9.91
N LYS A 105 6.95 1.44 10.33
CA LYS A 105 7.09 2.02 11.68
C LYS A 105 6.75 3.51 11.70
N LEU A 106 6.53 4.13 10.53
CA LEU A 106 6.28 5.55 10.42
C LEU A 106 4.92 5.92 11.01
N THR A 107 4.93 6.80 11.99
CA THR A 107 3.74 7.33 12.68
C THR A 107 3.93 8.81 12.92
N ILE A 108 2.84 9.54 13.19
CA ILE A 108 2.88 10.98 13.49
C ILE A 108 3.83 11.29 14.66
N LYS A 109 3.93 10.40 15.66
CA LYS A 109 4.74 10.59 16.87
C LYS A 109 6.24 10.45 16.64
N ASN A 110 6.66 9.56 15.74
CA ASN A 110 8.07 9.24 15.49
C ASN A 110 8.55 9.69 14.11
N LYS A 111 7.74 10.49 13.39
CA LYS A 111 7.98 10.86 11.99
C LYS A 111 9.34 11.49 11.79
N GLU A 112 9.74 12.45 12.62
CA GLU A 112 11.01 13.17 12.44
C GLU A 112 12.23 12.24 12.54
N VAL A 113 12.23 11.29 13.48
CA VAL A 113 13.33 10.32 13.65
C VAL A 113 13.38 9.33 12.49
N ILE A 114 12.23 8.92 11.97
CA ILE A 114 12.17 7.97 10.85
C ILE A 114 12.47 8.67 9.52
N TYR A 115 12.07 9.93 9.36
CA TYR A 115 12.36 10.74 8.19
C TYR A 115 13.85 10.87 7.92
N GLU A 116 14.68 11.19 8.92
CA GLU A 116 16.13 11.25 8.73
C GLU A 116 16.70 9.92 8.23
N LYS A 117 16.25 8.79 8.79
CA LYS A 117 16.70 7.45 8.35
C LYS A 117 16.28 7.12 6.92
N ILE A 118 15.08 7.52 6.52
CA ILE A 118 14.58 7.31 5.16
C ILE A 118 15.28 8.26 4.18
N LYS A 119 15.53 9.50 4.58
CA LYS A 119 16.26 10.50 3.80
C LYS A 119 17.67 10.02 3.44
N ASP A 120 18.39 9.45 4.41
CA ASP A 120 19.69 8.82 4.16
C ASP A 120 19.59 7.69 3.12
N ILE A 121 18.54 6.87 3.17
CA ILE A 121 18.32 5.80 2.18
C ILE A 121 18.07 6.39 0.79
N ILE A 122 17.23 7.42 0.68
CA ILE A 122 16.87 8.06 -0.60
C ILE A 122 18.10 8.72 -1.22
N HIS A 123 18.85 9.50 -0.46
CA HIS A 123 20.05 10.18 -0.97
C HIS A 123 21.11 9.18 -1.47
N ASN A 124 21.28 8.04 -0.77
CA ASN A 124 22.25 7.02 -1.17
C ASN A 124 21.75 6.11 -2.31
N ASN A 125 20.43 6.04 -2.54
CA ASN A 125 19.81 5.11 -3.49
C ASN A 125 18.60 5.75 -4.21
N SER A 126 18.80 6.89 -4.87
CA SER A 126 17.77 7.61 -5.63
C SER A 126 17.36 6.85 -6.90
N THR A 127 16.61 5.77 -6.71
CA THR A 127 16.17 4.84 -7.75
C THR A 127 14.66 4.88 -7.89
N GLU A 128 14.17 4.58 -9.11
CA GLU A 128 12.73 4.44 -9.37
C GLU A 128 12.08 3.38 -8.47
N GLU A 129 12.83 2.34 -8.07
CA GLU A 129 12.31 1.31 -7.16
C GLU A 129 12.03 1.84 -5.75
N VAL A 130 12.91 2.67 -5.19
CA VAL A 130 12.71 3.32 -3.88
C VAL A 130 11.51 4.26 -3.95
N PHE A 131 11.38 5.01 -5.06
CA PHE A 131 10.21 5.85 -5.32
C PHE A 131 8.93 5.01 -5.36
N LEU A 132 8.91 3.90 -6.11
CA LEU A 132 7.76 3.01 -6.25
C LEU A 132 7.32 2.41 -4.90
N ILE A 133 8.26 2.07 -4.03
CA ILE A 133 7.94 1.61 -2.68
C ILE A 133 7.22 2.72 -1.91
N ILE A 134 7.78 3.92 -1.84
CA ILE A 134 7.16 5.05 -1.14
C ILE A 134 5.79 5.39 -1.74
N TRP A 135 5.69 5.37 -3.07
CA TRP A 135 4.45 5.58 -3.83
C TRP A 135 3.36 4.58 -3.43
N SER A 136 3.72 3.30 -3.26
CA SER A 136 2.77 2.27 -2.83
C SER A 136 2.22 2.55 -1.43
N TYR A 137 3.05 3.07 -0.51
CA TYR A 137 2.61 3.48 0.82
C TYR A 137 1.71 4.71 0.75
N ILE A 138 2.03 5.71 -0.09
CA ILE A 138 1.17 6.87 -0.32
C ILE A 138 -0.23 6.41 -0.79
N LYS A 139 -0.30 5.51 -1.78
CA LYS A 139 -1.57 4.92 -2.24
C LYS A 139 -2.29 4.17 -1.11
N ALA A 140 -1.58 3.36 -0.34
CA ALA A 140 -2.16 2.48 0.67
C ALA A 140 -2.49 3.16 2.02
N THR A 141 -2.08 4.40 2.27
CA THR A 141 -2.21 5.05 3.60
C THR A 141 -3.64 5.44 3.93
N GLU A 142 -4.10 5.12 5.14
CA GLU A 142 -5.33 5.67 5.70
C GLU A 142 -5.09 7.15 6.00
N ALA A 143 -5.71 8.04 5.22
CA ALA A 143 -5.90 9.41 5.66
C ALA A 143 -6.60 9.31 7.02
N ALA A 144 -5.98 9.87 8.07
CA ALA A 144 -6.51 9.79 9.41
C ALA A 144 -7.98 10.21 9.39
N LYS A 145 -8.88 9.28 9.73
CA LYS A 145 -10.28 9.61 9.97
C LYS A 145 -10.27 10.68 11.07
N GLY A 146 -10.87 11.83 10.78
CA GLY A 146 -10.78 13.01 11.61
C GLY A 146 -11.00 12.72 13.08
N THR A 147 -10.08 13.18 13.91
CA THR A 147 -10.49 13.74 15.19
C THR A 147 -11.19 15.06 14.89
N GLU A 148 -12.51 15.01 14.83
CA GLU A 148 -13.37 16.18 15.02
C GLU A 148 -13.13 16.73 16.44
N ALA A 149 -12.07 17.52 16.62
CA ALA A 149 -11.84 18.32 17.81
C ALA A 149 -10.71 19.34 17.57
N ALA A 150 -10.91 20.28 16.65
CA ALA A 150 -10.14 21.52 16.64
C ALA A 150 -11.00 22.66 16.05
N LYS A 151 -12.00 23.09 16.83
CA LYS A 151 -12.58 24.43 16.70
C LYS A 151 -11.58 25.43 17.31
N GLY A 152 -11.30 26.51 16.58
CA GLY A 152 -10.51 27.66 17.05
C GLY A 152 -9.02 27.44 16.82
N THR A 153 -8.38 28.12 15.89
CA THR A 153 -8.25 29.58 15.81
C THR A 153 -7.60 29.92 14.45
N GLY A 154 -7.88 31.09 13.91
CA GLY A 154 -7.35 31.55 12.63
C GLY A 154 -5.83 31.47 12.56
N GLY A 155 -5.33 30.65 11.65
CA GLY A 155 -3.93 30.51 11.30
C GLY A 155 -3.84 29.89 9.92
N MET A 156 -3.37 30.65 8.95
CA MET A 156 -3.12 30.20 7.59
C MET A 156 -1.90 29.27 7.62
N GLY A 157 -2.10 27.94 7.57
CA GLY A 157 -0.98 27.00 7.49
C GLY A 157 -1.31 25.57 7.94
N VAL A 158 -1.47 24.69 6.95
CA VAL A 158 -1.28 23.22 6.99
C VAL A 158 -2.19 22.44 7.94
N SER A 159 -3.23 21.82 7.38
CA SER A 159 -4.02 20.80 8.07
C SER A 159 -3.16 19.54 8.31
N ASP A 160 -2.96 19.15 9.56
CA ASP A 160 -2.25 17.94 10.04
C ASP A 160 -2.90 16.59 9.60
N SER A 161 -3.74 16.60 8.56
CA SER A 161 -4.33 15.42 7.92
C SER A 161 -3.55 14.91 6.71
N ASP A 162 -2.39 15.50 6.43
CA ASP A 162 -1.59 15.16 5.26
C ASP A 162 -0.95 13.79 5.41
N ASN A 163 -1.06 13.01 4.34
CA ASN A 163 -0.44 11.71 4.21
C ASN A 163 1.06 11.84 4.50
N ILE A 164 1.49 11.32 5.66
CA ILE A 164 2.85 11.48 6.19
C ILE A 164 3.93 10.95 5.22
N TYR A 165 3.57 10.05 4.32
CA TYR A 165 4.48 9.50 3.32
C TYR A 165 4.72 10.46 2.15
N VAL A 166 3.86 11.45 1.92
CA VAL A 166 4.02 12.43 0.83
C VAL A 166 5.24 13.31 1.04
N LYS A 167 5.56 13.67 2.29
CA LYS A 167 6.76 14.46 2.61
C LYS A 167 8.05 13.72 2.22
N LEU A 168 8.04 12.38 2.22
CA LEU A 168 9.21 11.59 1.82
C LEU A 168 9.61 11.82 0.35
N LEU A 169 8.67 12.24 -0.50
CA LEU A 169 8.96 12.57 -1.89
C LEU A 169 9.87 13.80 -2.02
N GLU A 170 9.85 14.71 -1.05
CA GLU A 170 10.67 15.93 -1.05
C GLU A 170 12.15 15.65 -0.77
N TYR A 171 12.51 14.42 -0.37
CA TYR A 171 13.89 14.00 -0.17
C TYR A 171 14.56 13.45 -1.43
N PHE A 172 13.81 13.29 -2.53
CA PHE A 172 14.41 12.98 -3.82
C PHE A 172 15.00 14.23 -4.45
N ASP A 173 16.00 14.03 -5.31
CA ASP A 173 16.49 15.07 -6.20
C ASP A 173 15.33 15.71 -7.00
N ALA A 174 15.35 17.03 -7.15
CA ALA A 174 14.23 17.78 -7.72
C ALA A 174 13.98 17.44 -9.19
N ASP A 175 15.04 17.22 -9.98
CA ASP A 175 14.92 16.87 -11.39
C ASP A 175 14.39 15.44 -11.54
N PHE A 176 14.93 14.52 -10.73
CA PHE A 176 14.43 13.14 -10.65
C PHE A 176 12.94 13.11 -10.27
N LEU A 177 12.55 13.84 -9.22
CA LEU A 177 11.18 13.89 -8.72
C LEU A 177 10.24 14.44 -9.79
N ASN A 178 10.60 15.56 -10.42
CA ASN A 178 9.79 16.18 -11.47
C ASN A 178 9.61 15.25 -12.67
N CYS A 179 10.69 14.63 -13.14
CA CYS A 179 10.63 13.67 -14.26
C CYS A 179 9.72 12.48 -13.92
N THR A 180 9.85 11.93 -12.71
CA THR A 180 9.07 10.77 -12.27
C THR A 180 7.60 11.14 -12.08
N ILE A 181 7.30 12.27 -11.42
CA ILE A 181 5.94 12.76 -11.23
C ILE A 181 5.25 13.03 -12.58
N ASN A 182 5.96 13.62 -13.55
CA ASN A 182 5.43 13.82 -14.91
C ASN A 182 5.07 12.49 -15.57
N LYS A 183 5.97 11.50 -15.52
CA LYS A 183 5.72 10.16 -16.06
C LYS A 183 4.46 9.52 -15.46
N PHE A 184 4.30 9.61 -14.14
CA PHE A 184 3.15 9.01 -13.46
C PHE A 184 1.84 9.79 -13.72
N TRP A 185 1.91 11.11 -13.85
CA TRP A 185 0.77 11.94 -14.21
C TRP A 185 0.25 11.63 -15.61
N GLU A 186 1.16 11.54 -16.60
CA GLU A 186 0.78 11.19 -17.97
C GLU A 186 0.17 9.79 -18.03
N ASN A 187 0.72 8.81 -17.31
CA ASN A 187 0.12 7.48 -17.20
C ASN A 187 -1.27 7.53 -16.56
N TYR A 188 -1.44 8.30 -15.49
CA TYR A 188 -2.70 8.46 -14.80
C TYR A 188 -3.79 9.05 -15.71
N LYS A 189 -3.44 10.04 -16.53
CA LYS A 189 -4.33 10.64 -17.53
C LYS A 189 -4.64 9.69 -18.68
N ASN A 190 -3.62 9.15 -19.33
CA ASN A 190 -3.75 8.31 -20.53
C ASN A 190 -4.54 7.03 -20.26
N ASN A 191 -4.30 6.42 -19.10
CA ASN A 191 -5.00 5.20 -18.70
C ASN A 191 -6.31 5.48 -17.95
N LYS A 192 -6.64 6.77 -17.73
CA LYS A 192 -7.79 7.21 -16.92
C LYS A 192 -7.88 6.45 -15.59
N GLU A 193 -6.79 6.41 -14.83
CA GLU A 193 -6.71 5.65 -13.56
C GLU A 193 -7.79 6.04 -12.53
N TRP A 194 -8.35 7.25 -12.64
CA TRP A 194 -9.47 7.74 -11.85
C TRP A 194 -10.80 7.03 -12.11
N LEU A 195 -10.92 6.31 -13.24
CA LEU A 195 -12.08 5.48 -13.54
C LEU A 195 -12.06 4.20 -12.70
N PRO A 196 -13.21 3.81 -12.11
CA PRO A 196 -13.34 2.51 -11.45
C PRO A 196 -12.94 1.36 -12.40
N PRO A 197 -12.20 0.35 -11.92
CA PRO A 197 -12.02 -0.88 -12.67
C PRO A 197 -13.34 -1.53 -13.08
N LYS A 198 -13.35 -2.26 -14.20
CA LYS A 198 -14.55 -2.90 -14.77
C LYS A 198 -15.34 -3.74 -13.76
N TYR A 199 -14.64 -4.49 -12.90
CA TYR A 199 -15.30 -5.32 -11.88
C TYR A 199 -16.17 -4.51 -10.91
N ILE A 200 -15.94 -3.20 -10.75
CA ILE A 200 -16.79 -2.32 -9.94
C ILE A 200 -18.07 -1.98 -10.70
N PHE A 201 -18.00 -1.82 -12.02
CA PHE A 201 -19.20 -1.59 -12.83
C PHE A 201 -20.07 -2.85 -12.95
N ASP A 202 -19.42 -4.00 -13.10
CA ASP A 202 -20.08 -5.26 -13.44
C ASP A 202 -20.73 -5.96 -12.23
N ASN A 203 -20.31 -5.61 -11.01
CA ASN A 203 -20.77 -6.24 -9.78
C ASN A 203 -21.45 -5.23 -8.85
N ASN A 204 -22.54 -5.65 -8.21
CA ASN A 204 -23.15 -4.87 -7.14
C ASN A 204 -22.44 -5.15 -5.82
N LEU A 205 -21.30 -4.49 -5.61
CA LEU A 205 -20.43 -4.68 -4.45
C LEU A 205 -21.07 -4.39 -3.09
N LEU A 206 -22.27 -3.78 -3.07
CA LEU A 206 -23.03 -3.50 -1.85
C LEU A 206 -24.02 -4.61 -1.50
N LEU A 207 -24.25 -5.59 -2.39
CA LEU A 207 -25.02 -6.79 -2.07
C LEU A 207 -24.09 -7.81 -1.38
N LEU A 208 -24.48 -8.22 -0.16
CA LEU A 208 -23.71 -9.06 0.77
C LEU A 208 -23.47 -10.52 0.32
N ASN A 209 -23.70 -10.86 -0.95
CA ASN A 209 -23.59 -12.23 -1.43
C ASN A 209 -22.14 -12.58 -1.78
N ASN A 210 -21.36 -13.04 -0.81
CA ASN A 210 -20.04 -13.68 -0.97
C ASN A 210 -18.91 -12.91 -1.70
N GLU A 211 -19.11 -11.64 -2.07
CA GLU A 211 -18.12 -10.82 -2.80
C GLU A 211 -17.23 -9.95 -1.90
N TYR A 212 -16.99 -10.36 -0.65
CA TYR A 212 -16.22 -9.57 0.32
C TYR A 212 -14.82 -9.19 -0.19
N GLU A 213 -14.15 -10.07 -0.93
CA GLU A 213 -12.84 -9.79 -1.51
C GLU A 213 -12.91 -8.66 -2.56
N LEU A 214 -13.92 -8.67 -3.44
CA LEU A 214 -14.13 -7.60 -4.42
C LEU A 214 -14.46 -6.28 -3.74
N TYR A 215 -15.26 -6.30 -2.67
CA TYR A 215 -15.52 -5.12 -1.85
C TYR A 215 -14.23 -4.59 -1.21
N CYS A 216 -13.39 -5.46 -0.63
CA CYS A 216 -12.10 -5.06 -0.08
C CYS A 216 -11.19 -4.42 -1.14
N ASP A 217 -11.13 -4.99 -2.34
CA ASP A 217 -10.31 -4.44 -3.42
C ASP A 217 -10.86 -3.12 -3.95
N TYR A 218 -12.19 -2.97 -4.02
CA TYR A 218 -12.83 -1.67 -4.25
C TYR A 218 -12.42 -0.62 -3.21
N ILE A 219 -12.49 -0.94 -1.91
CA ILE A 219 -12.11 0.00 -0.86
C ILE A 219 -10.63 0.40 -0.97
N LYS A 220 -9.75 -0.55 -1.27
CA LYS A 220 -8.32 -0.28 -1.52
C LYS A 220 -8.12 0.64 -2.74
N TRP A 221 -8.79 0.35 -3.85
CA TRP A 221 -8.69 1.15 -5.08
C TRP A 221 -9.19 2.58 -4.84
N LYS A 222 -10.41 2.73 -4.30
CA LYS A 222 -11.05 4.03 -4.01
C LYS A 222 -10.14 4.91 -3.15
N LYS A 223 -9.58 4.33 -2.10
CA LYS A 223 -8.61 4.97 -1.21
C LYS A 223 -7.34 5.40 -1.94
N GLY A 224 -6.79 4.51 -2.76
CA GLY A 224 -5.62 4.79 -3.60
C GLY A 224 -5.84 6.00 -4.50
N ILE A 225 -6.98 6.06 -5.19
CA ILE A 225 -7.33 7.18 -6.06
C ILE A 225 -7.53 8.48 -5.28
N HIS A 226 -8.21 8.45 -4.12
CA HIS A 226 -8.35 9.66 -3.30
C HIS A 226 -6.99 10.23 -2.85
N ASN A 227 -6.07 9.37 -2.46
CA ASN A 227 -4.71 9.77 -2.07
C ASN A 227 -3.93 10.34 -3.27
N LEU A 228 -4.06 9.72 -4.46
CA LEU A 228 -3.44 10.24 -5.67
C LEU A 228 -4.02 11.60 -6.08
N ASN A 229 -5.34 11.77 -6.03
CA ASN A 229 -5.97 13.03 -6.41
C ASN A 229 -5.48 14.19 -5.52
N THR A 230 -5.33 13.93 -4.22
CA THR A 230 -4.74 14.90 -3.28
C THR A 230 -3.28 15.21 -3.65
N LEU A 231 -2.52 14.19 -4.06
CA LEU A 231 -1.14 14.36 -4.51
C LEU A 231 -1.05 15.17 -5.80
N TRP A 232 -1.95 14.94 -6.75
CA TRP A 232 -2.01 15.67 -8.01
C TRP A 232 -2.34 17.13 -7.80
N VAL A 233 -3.18 17.48 -6.82
CA VAL A 233 -3.41 18.88 -6.46
C VAL A 233 -2.10 19.56 -6.05
N LYS A 234 -1.23 18.86 -5.32
CA LYS A 234 0.08 19.40 -4.90
C LYS A 234 1.06 19.57 -6.05
N TYR A 235 1.19 18.58 -6.94
CA TYR A 235 2.25 18.54 -7.95
C TYR A 235 1.82 18.99 -9.36
N LYS A 236 0.51 19.00 -9.63
CA LYS A 236 -0.09 19.29 -10.94
C LYS A 236 -1.27 20.26 -10.88
N PRO A 237 -1.19 21.39 -10.13
CA PRO A 237 -2.32 22.28 -9.89
C PRO A 237 -2.94 22.82 -11.19
N ASN A 238 -2.13 23.11 -12.21
CA ASN A 238 -2.61 23.65 -13.49
C ASN A 238 -3.48 22.66 -14.29
N ASP A 239 -3.29 21.36 -14.08
CA ASP A 239 -4.05 20.34 -14.81
C ASP A 239 -5.31 19.88 -14.02
N ILE A 240 -5.47 20.29 -12.77
CA ILE A 240 -6.60 19.89 -11.91
C ILE A 240 -7.95 20.33 -12.46
N PRO A 241 -8.14 21.56 -13.00
CA PRO A 241 -9.41 21.95 -13.61
C PRO A 241 -9.82 21.01 -14.74
N LEU A 242 -8.86 20.54 -15.55
CA LEU A 242 -9.15 19.59 -16.62
C LEU A 242 -9.58 18.24 -16.04
N LEU A 243 -8.84 17.69 -15.07
CA LEU A 243 -9.19 16.44 -14.40
C LEU A 243 -10.58 16.51 -13.74
N LEU A 244 -10.91 17.62 -13.07
CA LEU A 244 -12.21 17.81 -12.44
C LEU A 244 -13.35 17.81 -13.47
N ASN A 245 -13.15 18.48 -14.62
CA ASN A 245 -14.12 18.47 -15.70
C ASN A 245 -14.29 17.07 -16.28
N ASP A 246 -13.20 16.34 -16.55
CA ASP A 246 -13.25 14.97 -17.05
C ASP A 246 -14.03 14.03 -16.11
N ILE A 247 -13.78 14.12 -14.80
CA ILE A 247 -14.50 13.34 -13.78
C ILE A 247 -15.99 13.74 -13.75
N TYR A 248 -16.30 15.03 -13.78
CA TYR A 248 -17.66 15.53 -13.75
C TYR A 248 -18.47 15.09 -15.00
N GLU A 249 -17.90 15.25 -16.19
CA GLU A 249 -18.55 14.85 -17.44
C GLU A 249 -18.82 13.34 -17.47
N TYR A 250 -17.86 12.54 -17.02
CA TYR A 250 -18.05 11.09 -16.94
C TYR A 250 -19.13 10.72 -15.91
N MET A 251 -19.15 11.38 -14.75
CA MET A 251 -20.19 11.19 -13.74
C MET A 251 -21.59 11.52 -14.31
N MET A 252 -21.72 12.58 -15.09
CA MET A 252 -23.00 12.92 -15.74
C MET A 252 -23.45 11.85 -16.73
N ASN A 253 -22.52 11.25 -17.48
CA ASN A 253 -22.82 10.10 -18.34
C ASN A 253 -23.30 8.90 -17.51
N CYS A 254 -22.76 8.71 -16.30
CA CYS A 254 -23.20 7.65 -15.40
C CYS A 254 -24.60 7.87 -14.84
N ILE A 255 -24.93 9.12 -14.45
CA ILE A 255 -26.25 9.48 -13.89
C ILE A 255 -27.38 9.17 -14.87
N ASN A 256 -27.14 9.38 -16.16
CA ASN A 256 -28.14 9.18 -17.21
C ASN A 256 -28.28 7.71 -17.64
N ASN A 257 -27.48 6.79 -17.08
CA ASN A 257 -27.49 5.37 -17.46
C ASN A 257 -28.16 4.49 -16.39
N PRO A 258 -29.32 3.86 -16.68
CA PRO A 258 -30.05 3.06 -15.71
C PRO A 258 -29.34 1.75 -15.30
N THR A 259 -28.33 1.29 -16.05
CA THR A 259 -27.61 0.06 -15.74
C THR A 259 -26.48 0.26 -14.73
N ILE A 260 -26.12 1.51 -14.43
CA ILE A 260 -25.00 1.83 -13.54
C ILE A 260 -25.49 1.87 -12.09
N HIS A 261 -24.77 1.16 -11.22
CA HIS A 261 -25.05 1.15 -9.80
C HIS A 261 -24.84 2.53 -9.19
N LYS A 262 -25.79 2.99 -8.37
CA LYS A 262 -25.80 4.34 -7.79
C LYS A 262 -24.54 4.67 -6.99
N TYR A 263 -23.95 3.69 -6.32
CA TYR A 263 -22.72 3.90 -5.54
C TYR A 263 -21.53 4.34 -6.40
N ILE A 264 -21.57 4.10 -7.72
CA ILE A 264 -20.55 4.57 -8.66
C ILE A 264 -20.61 6.09 -8.81
N ILE A 265 -21.80 6.68 -8.74
CA ILE A 265 -21.98 8.14 -8.72
C ILE A 265 -21.36 8.71 -7.43
N ASP A 266 -21.60 8.07 -6.29
CA ASP A 266 -21.01 8.47 -5.01
C ASP A 266 -19.47 8.42 -5.06
N ILE A 267 -18.87 7.45 -5.75
CA ILE A 267 -17.41 7.38 -5.95
C ILE A 267 -16.90 8.66 -6.66
N PHE A 268 -17.54 9.08 -7.74
CA PHE A 268 -17.09 10.28 -8.47
C PHE A 268 -17.34 11.56 -7.67
N MET A 269 -18.47 11.67 -6.97
CA MET A 269 -18.75 12.80 -6.08
C MET A 269 -17.73 12.90 -4.94
N GLU A 270 -17.34 11.76 -4.35
CA GLU A 270 -16.30 11.72 -3.32
C GLU A 270 -14.92 12.14 -3.86
N GLN A 271 -14.57 11.72 -5.08
CA GLN A 271 -13.35 12.16 -5.75
C GLN A 271 -13.33 13.68 -5.96
N ILE A 272 -14.42 14.24 -6.50
CA ILE A 272 -14.58 15.68 -6.71
C ILE A 272 -14.47 16.41 -5.37
N LEU A 273 -15.21 15.96 -4.34
CA LEU A 273 -15.17 16.57 -3.01
C LEU A 273 -13.74 16.54 -2.42
N LYS A 274 -12.99 15.46 -2.61
CA LYS A 274 -11.60 15.37 -2.11
C LYS A 274 -10.62 16.27 -2.86
N ILE A 275 -10.75 16.39 -4.17
CA ILE A 275 -9.97 17.37 -4.94
C ILE A 275 -10.34 18.77 -4.48
N LEU A 276 -11.63 19.08 -4.46
CA LEU A 276 -12.13 20.40 -4.07
C LEU A 276 -11.67 20.78 -2.68
N LYS A 277 -11.57 19.84 -1.72
CA LYS A 277 -11.03 20.09 -0.38
C LYS A 277 -9.64 20.75 -0.39
N ASN A 278 -8.80 20.41 -1.36
CA ASN A 278 -7.43 20.92 -1.49
C ASN A 278 -7.25 21.92 -2.65
N TYR A 279 -8.25 22.10 -3.50
CA TYR A 279 -8.21 22.96 -4.69
C TYR A 279 -9.54 23.69 -4.88
N ASN A 280 -9.54 25.02 -4.84
CA ASN A 280 -10.78 25.77 -5.01
C ASN A 280 -11.08 25.99 -6.50
N ASP A 281 -12.08 25.28 -7.02
CA ASP A 281 -12.63 25.49 -8.38
C ASP A 281 -14.13 25.83 -8.29
N THR A 282 -14.45 27.12 -8.42
CA THR A 282 -15.82 27.61 -8.38
C THR A 282 -16.66 27.12 -9.56
N SER A 283 -16.04 26.83 -10.71
CA SER A 283 -16.76 26.43 -11.92
C SER A 283 -17.45 25.08 -11.76
N ILE A 284 -16.78 24.12 -11.12
CA ILE A 284 -17.31 22.78 -10.85
C ILE A 284 -18.38 22.83 -9.75
N ILE A 285 -18.16 23.64 -8.72
CA ILE A 285 -19.14 23.87 -7.66
C ILE A 285 -20.45 24.40 -8.27
N ASP A 286 -20.36 25.37 -9.17
CA ASP A 286 -21.54 25.95 -9.83
C ASP A 286 -22.21 24.99 -10.82
N LYS A 287 -21.47 24.07 -11.44
CA LYS A 287 -22.06 22.97 -12.23
C LYS A 287 -22.83 21.99 -11.33
N ILE A 288 -22.30 21.65 -10.15
CA ILE A 288 -22.94 20.74 -9.20
C ILE A 288 -24.19 21.36 -8.58
N LYS A 289 -24.19 22.68 -8.29
CA LYS A 289 -25.39 23.41 -7.82
C LYS A 289 -26.59 23.32 -8.77
N ARG A 290 -26.36 23.12 -10.07
CA ARG A 290 -27.42 23.05 -11.09
C ARG A 290 -28.04 21.65 -11.24
N LEU A 291 -27.51 20.64 -10.54
CA LEU A 291 -28.07 19.30 -10.59
C LEU A 291 -29.45 19.26 -9.94
N ASP A 292 -30.39 18.52 -10.53
CA ASP A 292 -31.68 18.27 -9.88
C ASP A 292 -31.49 17.28 -8.73
N ILE A 293 -31.36 17.82 -7.52
CA ILE A 293 -31.08 17.08 -6.30
C ILE A 293 -32.20 16.06 -5.99
N LYS A 294 -33.43 16.26 -6.47
CA LYS A 294 -34.58 15.43 -6.08
C LYS A 294 -34.44 13.97 -6.50
N THR A 295 -33.75 13.70 -7.59
CA THR A 295 -33.58 12.37 -8.19
C THR A 295 -32.56 11.49 -7.46
N PHE A 296 -31.74 12.08 -6.58
CA PHE A 296 -30.65 11.38 -5.90
C PHE A 296 -31.06 10.76 -4.54
N GLU A 297 -30.32 9.74 -4.12
CA GLU A 297 -30.44 9.15 -2.77
C GLU A 297 -29.80 10.04 -1.70
N SER A 298 -30.12 9.77 -0.44
CA SER A 298 -29.68 10.58 0.71
C SER A 298 -28.14 10.69 0.82
N SER A 299 -27.39 9.64 0.48
CA SER A 299 -25.92 9.64 0.50
C SER A 299 -25.34 10.63 -0.51
N THR A 300 -25.79 10.56 -1.76
CA THR A 300 -25.35 11.45 -2.83
C THR A 300 -25.75 12.89 -2.54
N LYS A 301 -26.98 13.10 -2.01
CA LYS A 301 -27.45 14.43 -1.57
C LYS A 301 -26.50 15.03 -0.53
N PHE A 302 -26.10 14.24 0.47
CA PHE A 302 -25.14 14.69 1.48
C PHE A 302 -23.79 15.07 0.87
N LEU A 303 -23.28 14.31 -0.09
CA LEU A 303 -22.05 14.67 -0.81
C LEU A 303 -22.20 15.99 -1.59
N ILE A 304 -23.32 16.16 -2.29
CA ILE A 304 -23.62 17.41 -3.03
C ILE A 304 -23.64 18.61 -2.08
N TYR A 305 -24.34 18.52 -0.94
CA TYR A 305 -24.37 19.61 0.03
C TYR A 305 -22.97 19.96 0.55
N ASN A 306 -22.15 18.96 0.89
CA ASN A 306 -20.76 19.18 1.32
C ASN A 306 -19.89 19.86 0.24
N ILE A 307 -20.19 19.64 -1.05
CA ILE A 307 -19.49 20.31 -2.15
C ILE A 307 -19.97 21.76 -2.29
N ILE A 308 -21.29 21.99 -2.17
CA ILE A 308 -21.90 23.31 -2.33
C ILE A 308 -21.56 24.26 -1.17
N GLU A 309 -21.44 23.73 0.05
CA GLU A 309 -21.13 24.51 1.26
C GLU A 309 -19.65 24.95 1.36
N LYS A 310 -18.79 24.46 0.47
CA LYS A 310 -17.37 24.78 0.46
C LYS A 310 -17.07 26.14 -0.16
#